data_AF-A0A645II03-F1
#
_entry.id   AF-A0A645II03-F1
#
_cell.length_a   1.000
_cell.length_b   1.000
_cell.length_c   1.000
_cell.angle_alpha   90.00
_cell.angle_beta   90.00
_cell.angle_gamma   90.00
#
_symmetry.space_group_name_H-M   'P 1'
#
loop_
_entity.id
_entity.type
_entity.pdbx_description
1 polymer ?
#
loop_
_entity_poly.entity_id
_entity_poly.type
_entity_poly.pdbx_seq_one_letter_code
_entity_poly.pdbx_strand_id
1 'polypeptide(L)'
;MQVKLIQREFDVAIVRQALDELADGGFVSDRRFAESFIASRQRKSPEGRSVLEARLREHGIDRSVAQAALDQWFSQEGNEEEALRAALRKLERTAKHDVDIERKLRMKGFSLQAVRSVLAEEDTQE
;
A
#
# COMPACT_ATOMS: atom_id res chain seq x y z
N MET A 1 23.36 -23.19 20.75
CA MET A 1 23.00 -21.76 20.66
C MET A 1 23.00 -21.35 19.19
N GLN A 2 21.85 -21.44 18.51
CA GLN A 2 21.70 -21.00 17.12
C GLN A 2 21.30 -19.53 17.13
N VAL A 3 22.28 -18.68 16.83
CA VAL A 3 22.13 -17.24 16.74
C VAL A 3 21.30 -16.91 15.50
N LYS A 4 20.30 -16.04 15.72
CA LYS A 4 19.27 -15.60 14.79
C LYS A 4 19.89 -15.13 13.47
N LEU A 5 19.53 -15.82 12.39
CA LEU A 5 19.87 -15.42 11.03
C LEU A 5 19.20 -14.08 10.71
N ILE A 6 20.07 -13.13 10.39
CA ILE A 6 19.87 -11.84 9.74
C ILE A 6 18.68 -11.92 8.75
N GLN A 7 17.52 -11.47 9.20
CA GLN A 7 16.38 -11.18 8.34
C GLN A 7 16.53 -9.73 7.86
N ARG A 8 16.53 -9.54 6.53
CA ARG A 8 16.17 -8.30 5.79
C ARG A 8 17.24 -7.36 5.23
N GLU A 9 18.45 -7.84 4.91
CA GLU A 9 19.42 -7.02 4.15
C GLU A 9 19.78 -7.58 2.76
N PHE A 10 19.16 -8.69 2.36
CA PHE A 10 19.27 -9.21 1.00
C PHE A 10 17.94 -9.00 0.30
N ASP A 11 17.87 -8.01 -0.59
CA ASP A 11 17.23 -8.12 -1.92
C ASP A 11 17.03 -6.77 -2.64
N VAL A 12 17.32 -5.62 -2.03
CA VAL A 12 17.13 -4.33 -2.74
C VAL A 12 18.12 -4.17 -3.91
N ALA A 13 19.33 -4.73 -3.77
CA ALA A 13 20.36 -4.66 -4.81
C ALA A 13 20.16 -5.68 -5.95
N ILE A 14 19.68 -6.89 -5.64
CA ILE A 14 19.45 -7.94 -6.64
C ILE A 14 18.19 -7.64 -7.47
N VAL A 15 17.15 -7.08 -6.85
CA VAL A 15 15.97 -6.60 -7.58
C VAL A 15 16.33 -5.48 -8.55
N ARG A 16 17.20 -4.54 -8.15
CA ARG A 16 17.70 -3.48 -9.04
C ARG A 16 18.48 -4.04 -10.22
N GLN A 17 19.40 -4.97 -9.99
CA GLN A 17 20.24 -5.54 -11.06
C GLN A 17 19.42 -6.36 -12.07
N ALA A 18 18.42 -7.12 -11.59
CA ALA A 18 17.50 -7.87 -12.47
C ALA A 18 16.53 -6.95 -13.25
N LEU A 19 16.23 -5.76 -12.73
CA LEU A 19 15.40 -4.77 -13.41
C LEU A 19 16.21 -3.92 -14.41
N ASP A 20 17.47 -3.62 -14.11
CA ASP A 20 18.39 -2.87 -14.99
C ASP A 20 18.76 -3.67 -16.24
N GLU A 21 18.92 -5.00 -16.15
CA GLU A 21 19.15 -5.87 -17.32
C GLU A 21 17.93 -5.95 -18.27
N LEU A 22 16.74 -5.51 -17.81
CA LEU A 22 15.52 -5.42 -18.62
C LEU A 22 15.18 -3.97 -19.04
N ALA A 23 15.99 -2.99 -18.63
CA ALA A 23 15.71 -1.56 -18.72
C ALA A 23 16.34 -0.86 -19.93
N ASP A 24 16.44 -1.53 -21.09
CA ASP A 24 16.85 -0.90 -22.36
C ASP A 24 15.79 0.09 -22.93
N GLY A 25 14.89 0.58 -22.06
CA GLY A 25 13.79 1.51 -22.35
C GLY A 25 13.49 2.55 -21.24
N GLY A 26 14.35 2.69 -20.24
CA GLY A 26 14.60 3.87 -19.37
C GLY A 26 13.50 4.59 -18.58
N PHE A 27 12.24 4.64 -19.03
CA PHE A 27 11.16 5.41 -18.38
C PHE A 27 9.90 4.58 -18.10
N VAL A 28 9.84 3.40 -18.68
CA VAL A 28 8.66 2.55 -18.62
C VAL A 28 8.69 1.63 -17.39
N SER A 29 9.86 1.34 -16.82
CA SER A 29 10.01 0.34 -15.75
C SER A 29 9.49 0.84 -14.38
N ASP A 30 10.03 1.94 -13.84
CA ASP A 30 9.70 2.40 -12.48
C ASP A 30 8.23 2.77 -12.32
N ARG A 31 7.67 3.45 -13.33
CA ARG A 31 6.25 3.82 -13.35
C ARG A 31 5.36 2.58 -13.43
N ARG A 32 5.61 1.66 -14.37
CA ARG A 32 4.81 0.42 -14.48
C ARG A 32 4.95 -0.46 -13.25
N PHE A 33 6.14 -0.50 -12.67
CA PHE A 33 6.38 -1.19 -11.41
C PHE A 33 5.56 -0.56 -10.30
N ALA A 34 5.56 0.77 -10.15
CA ALA A 34 4.77 1.47 -9.15
C ALA A 34 3.26 1.20 -9.31
N GLU A 35 2.73 1.33 -10.52
CA GLU A 35 1.32 1.04 -10.84
C GLU A 35 0.95 -0.42 -10.52
N SER A 36 1.78 -1.37 -10.96
CA SER A 36 1.56 -2.80 -10.73
C SER A 36 1.68 -3.16 -9.25
N PHE A 37 2.60 -2.52 -8.53
CA PHE A 37 2.80 -2.70 -7.11
C PHE A 37 1.57 -2.22 -6.31
N ILE A 38 1.07 -1.01 -6.61
CA ILE A 38 -0.15 -0.45 -6.01
C ILE A 38 -1.32 -1.40 -6.25
N ALA A 39 -1.59 -1.77 -7.51
CA ALA A 39 -2.70 -2.67 -7.86
C ALA A 39 -2.61 -4.04 -7.15
N SER A 40 -1.39 -4.59 -7.05
CA SER A 40 -1.15 -5.86 -6.34
C SER A 40 -1.41 -5.76 -4.84
N ARG A 41 -0.99 -4.66 -4.21
CA ARG A 41 -1.22 -4.40 -2.78
C ARG A 41 -2.70 -4.23 -2.50
N GLN A 42 -3.39 -3.39 -3.27
CA GLN A 42 -4.83 -3.16 -3.08
C GLN A 42 -5.64 -4.45 -3.23
N ARG A 43 -5.26 -5.37 -4.12
CA ARG A 43 -5.92 -6.68 -4.24
C ARG A 43 -5.69 -7.62 -3.05
N LYS A 44 -4.46 -7.70 -2.53
CA LYS A 44 -4.09 -8.71 -1.50
C LYS A 44 -4.27 -8.20 -0.07
N SER A 45 -3.86 -6.97 0.18
CA SER A 45 -3.90 -6.31 1.47
C SER A 45 -3.97 -4.80 1.22
N PRO A 46 -5.18 -4.23 1.18
CA PRO A 46 -5.33 -2.82 0.92
C PRO A 46 -4.57 -1.97 1.94
N GLU A 47 -3.89 -0.97 1.41
CA GLU A 47 -3.02 -0.03 2.09
C GLU A 47 -3.35 1.38 1.58
N GLY A 48 -3.25 2.35 2.47
CA GLY A 48 -3.48 3.74 2.13
C GLY A 48 -2.23 4.39 1.55
N ARG A 49 -2.44 5.61 1.03
CA ARG A 49 -1.46 6.34 0.24
C ARG A 49 -0.09 6.47 0.91
N SER A 50 -0.04 6.80 2.20
CA SER A 50 1.22 7.04 2.91
C SER A 50 2.10 5.79 3.04
N VAL A 51 1.49 4.62 3.25
CA VAL A 51 2.25 3.36 3.33
C VAL A 51 2.73 2.93 1.97
N LEU A 52 1.89 3.07 0.94
CA LEU A 52 2.28 2.75 -0.43
C LEU A 52 3.44 3.67 -0.89
N GLU A 53 3.40 4.97 -0.59
CA GLU A 53 4.51 5.89 -0.90
C GLU A 53 5.81 5.45 -0.22
N ALA A 54 5.77 5.14 1.09
CA ALA A 54 6.94 4.67 1.82
C ALA A 54 7.52 3.38 1.21
N ARG A 55 6.66 2.42 0.86
CA ARG A 55 7.09 1.17 0.24
C ARG A 55 7.70 1.36 -1.14
N LEU A 56 7.10 2.20 -1.98
CA LEU A 56 7.63 2.51 -3.31
C LEU A 56 9.03 3.12 -3.19
N ARG A 57 9.23 4.00 -2.20
CA ARG A 57 10.54 4.58 -1.90
C ARG A 57 11.54 3.56 -1.35
N GLU A 58 11.10 2.60 -0.52
CA GLU A 58 11.95 1.48 -0.08
C GLU A 58 12.40 0.59 -1.24
N HIS A 59 11.59 0.45 -2.29
CA HIS A 59 11.97 -0.24 -3.53
C HIS A 59 12.87 0.61 -4.44
N GLY A 60 13.23 1.82 -4.01
CA GLY A 60 14.15 2.68 -4.74
C GLY A 60 13.50 3.52 -5.84
N ILE A 61 12.17 3.58 -5.90
CA ILE A 61 11.44 4.42 -6.85
C ILE A 61 11.56 5.87 -6.43
N ASP A 62 11.81 6.74 -7.41
CA ASP A 62 11.87 8.17 -7.16
C ASP A 62 10.54 8.71 -6.59
N ARG A 63 10.64 9.71 -5.73
CA ARG A 63 9.47 10.32 -5.08
C ARG A 63 8.47 10.85 -6.10
N SER A 64 8.92 11.47 -7.18
CA SER A 64 8.04 12.02 -8.21
C SER A 64 7.26 10.92 -8.94
N VAL A 65 7.91 9.81 -9.26
CA VAL A 65 7.29 8.64 -9.92
C VAL A 65 6.30 7.95 -8.98
N ALA A 66 6.68 7.77 -7.71
CA ALA A 66 5.80 7.19 -6.70
C ALA A 66 4.54 8.04 -6.50
N GLN A 67 4.71 9.37 -6.39
CA GLN A 67 3.58 10.29 -6.25
C GLN A 67 2.69 10.29 -7.49
N ALA A 68 3.24 10.35 -8.70
CA ALA A 68 2.46 10.28 -9.93
C ALA A 68 1.64 8.98 -10.05
N ALA A 69 2.23 7.83 -9.70
CA ALA A 69 1.53 6.55 -9.74
C ALA A 69 0.42 6.46 -8.68
N LEU A 70 0.67 6.99 -7.48
CA LEU A 70 -0.35 7.09 -6.42
C LEU A 70 -1.46 8.05 -6.83
N ASP A 71 -1.13 9.23 -7.34
CA ASP A 71 -2.12 10.20 -7.82
C ASP A 71 -3.01 9.59 -8.88
N GLN A 72 -2.45 8.91 -9.88
CA GLN A 72 -3.22 8.25 -10.92
C GLN A 72 -4.18 7.18 -10.38
N TRP A 73 -3.77 6.42 -9.34
CA TRP A 73 -4.61 5.38 -8.77
C TRP A 73 -5.69 5.95 -7.84
N PHE A 74 -5.33 6.90 -6.97
CA PHE A 74 -6.23 7.54 -6.00
C PHE A 74 -7.12 8.62 -6.62
N SER A 75 -6.80 9.14 -7.81
CA SER A 75 -7.66 10.07 -8.56
C SER A 75 -8.90 9.39 -9.14
N GLN A 76 -8.91 8.06 -9.23
CA GLN A 76 -10.09 7.33 -9.65
C GLN A 76 -11.11 7.35 -8.51
N GLU A 77 -12.29 7.87 -8.81
CA GLU A 77 -13.37 8.00 -7.84
C GLU A 77 -13.72 6.61 -7.25
N GLY A 78 -13.84 6.55 -5.93
CA GLY A 78 -14.17 5.31 -5.21
C GLY A 78 -13.00 4.37 -4.92
N ASN A 79 -11.82 4.51 -5.55
CA ASN A 79 -10.70 3.58 -5.32
C ASN A 79 -10.21 3.59 -3.86
N GLU A 80 -10.02 4.78 -3.27
CA GLU A 80 -9.58 4.89 -1.86
C GLU A 80 -10.60 4.28 -0.90
N GLU A 81 -11.87 4.59 -1.13
CA GLU A 81 -13.00 4.14 -0.32
C GLU A 81 -13.20 2.62 -0.42
N GLU A 82 -13.12 2.07 -1.62
CA GLU A 82 -13.22 0.62 -1.86
C GLU A 82 -12.05 -0.12 -1.21
N ALA A 83 -10.82 0.38 -1.34
CA ALA A 83 -9.66 -0.18 -0.66
C ALA A 83 -9.80 -0.13 0.86
N LEU A 84 -10.31 0.98 1.39
CA LEU A 84 -10.57 1.15 2.81
C LEU A 84 -11.65 0.19 3.31
N ARG A 85 -12.79 0.07 2.61
CA ARG A 85 -13.86 -0.90 2.92
C ARG A 85 -13.35 -2.35 2.84
N ALA A 86 -12.54 -2.67 1.83
CA ALA A 86 -11.93 -3.99 1.72
C ALA A 86 -10.96 -4.30 2.89
N ALA A 87 -10.21 -3.29 3.36
CA ALA A 87 -9.37 -3.42 4.55
C ALA A 87 -10.22 -3.58 5.82
N LEU A 88 -11.28 -2.79 5.97
CA LEU A 88 -12.22 -2.84 7.08
C LEU A 88 -12.83 -4.25 7.21
N ARG A 89 -13.47 -4.76 6.15
CA ARG A 89 -14.06 -6.11 6.11
C ARG A 89 -13.08 -7.21 6.51
N LYS A 90 -11.80 -7.07 6.15
CA LYS A 90 -10.76 -8.03 6.51
C LYS A 90 -10.37 -7.92 7.99
N LEU A 91 -10.38 -6.70 8.52
CA LEU A 91 -10.07 -6.41 9.92
C LEU A 91 -11.21 -6.83 10.85
N GLU A 92 -12.47 -6.63 10.49
CA GLU A 92 -13.63 -7.07 11.28
C GLU A 92 -13.62 -8.59 11.53
N ARG A 93 -13.15 -9.37 10.54
CA ARG A 93 -12.99 -10.82 10.69
C ARG A 93 -11.91 -11.24 11.70
N THR A 94 -11.03 -10.31 12.10
CA THR A 94 -9.82 -10.59 12.89
C THR A 94 -9.73 -9.77 14.18
N ALA A 95 -10.34 -8.59 14.23
CA ALA A 95 -10.33 -7.66 15.34
C ALA A 95 -11.62 -7.81 16.16
N LYS A 96 -11.52 -7.64 17.48
CA LYS A 96 -12.65 -7.80 18.40
C LYS A 96 -13.30 -6.47 18.82
N HIS A 97 -12.66 -5.33 18.54
CA HIS A 97 -13.08 -4.00 18.98
C HIS A 97 -12.78 -2.94 17.90
N ASP A 98 -13.65 -1.94 17.79
CA ASP A 98 -13.56 -0.89 16.75
C ASP A 98 -12.33 0.01 16.91
N VAL A 99 -11.91 0.24 18.16
CA VAL A 99 -10.67 0.97 18.47
C VAL A 99 -9.45 0.28 17.88
N ASP A 100 -9.45 -1.06 17.82
CA ASP A 100 -8.38 -1.82 17.18
C ASP A 100 -8.45 -1.74 15.65
N ILE A 101 -9.65 -1.61 15.09
CA ILE A 101 -9.89 -1.46 13.65
C ILE A 101 -9.38 -0.10 13.18
N GLU A 102 -9.80 1.00 13.82
CA GLU A 102 -9.35 2.36 13.47
C GLU A 102 -7.82 2.44 13.53
N ARG A 103 -7.22 1.94 14.62
CA ARG A 103 -5.76 1.92 14.79
C ARG A 103 -5.07 1.14 13.67
N LYS A 104 -5.57 -0.03 13.30
CA LYS A 104 -4.99 -0.86 12.23
C LYS A 104 -5.16 -0.23 10.85
N LEU A 105 -6.28 0.43 10.58
CA LEU A 105 -6.50 1.16 9.32
C LEU A 105 -5.53 2.36 9.21
N ARG A 106 -5.32 3.09 10.30
CA ARG A 106 -4.31 4.16 10.34
C ARG A 106 -2.89 3.63 10.12
N MET A 107 -2.54 2.50 10.75
CA MET A 107 -1.25 1.83 10.52
C MET A 107 -1.07 1.34 9.08
N LYS A 108 -2.18 1.08 8.37
CA LYS A 108 -2.18 0.76 6.94
C LYS A 108 -2.03 1.98 6.03
N GLY A 109 -1.98 3.19 6.58
CA GLY A 109 -1.71 4.42 5.85
C GLY A 109 -2.94 5.13 5.30
N PHE A 110 -4.14 4.74 5.73
CA PHE A 110 -5.38 5.45 5.40
C PHE A 110 -5.50 6.73 6.22
N SER A 111 -6.06 7.78 5.62
CA SER A 111 -6.27 9.06 6.30
C SER A 111 -7.34 8.93 7.39
N LEU A 112 -7.19 9.69 8.48
CA LEU A 112 -8.17 9.66 9.58
C LEU A 112 -9.58 10.07 9.11
N GLN A 113 -9.65 11.02 8.16
CA GLN A 113 -10.92 11.49 7.61
C GLN A 113 -11.63 10.39 6.81
N ALA A 114 -10.91 9.70 5.92
CA ALA A 114 -11.48 8.60 5.14
C ALA A 114 -11.96 7.46 6.05
N VAL A 115 -11.13 7.06 7.03
CA VAL A 115 -11.48 6.00 8.00
C VAL A 115 -12.77 6.34 8.75
N ARG A 116 -12.90 7.57 9.26
CA ARG A 116 -14.09 7.99 9.98
C ARG A 116 -15.33 8.07 9.10
N SER A 117 -15.20 8.51 7.84
CA SER A 117 -16.32 8.56 6.91
C SER A 117 -16.91 7.17 6.69
N VAL A 118 -16.05 6.20 6.38
CA VAL A 118 -16.49 4.82 6.12
C VAL A 118 -17.06 4.15 7.37
N LEU A 119 -16.44 4.32 8.55
CA LEU A 119 -16.99 3.76 9.78
C LEU A 119 -18.36 4.35 10.14
N ALA A 120 -18.55 5.67 9.97
CA ALA A 120 -19.84 6.30 10.23
C ALA A 120 -20.94 5.87 9.24
N GLU A 121 -20.57 5.59 7.99
CA GLU A 121 -21.50 5.07 6.98
C GLU A 121 -21.95 3.64 7.28
N GLU A 122 -21.02 2.76 7.71
CA GLU A 122 -21.33 1.37 8.05
C GLU A 122 -22.18 1.30 9.34
N ASP A 123 -21.89 2.13 10.35
CA ASP A 123 -22.72 2.26 11.58
C ASP A 123 -24.17 2.71 11.28
N THR A 124 -24.40 3.38 10.16
CA THR A 124 -25.73 3.86 9.74
C THR A 124 -26.52 2.80 8.95
N GLN A 125 -25.88 1.70 8.56
CA GLN A 125 -26.49 0.59 7.80
C GLN A 125 -26.92 -0.59 8.68
N GLU A 126 -26.67 -0.54 10.00
CA GLU A 126 -27.17 -1.50 11.03
C GLU A 126 -28.46 -1.00 11.71
#